data_AF-A0A370ALD0-F1
#
_entry.id   AF-A0A370ALD0-F1
#
_cell.length_a   1.000
_cell.length_b   1.000
_cell.length_c   1.000
_cell.angle_alpha   90.00
_cell.angle_beta   90.00
_cell.angle_gamma   90.00
#
_symmetry.space_group_name_H-M   'P 1'
#
loop_
_entity.id
_entity.type
_entity.pdbx_description
1 polymer ?
#
loop_
_entity_poly.entity_id
_entity_poly.type
_entity_poly.pdbx_seq_one_letter_code
_entity_poly.pdbx_strand_id
1 'polypeptide(L)'
;MSKALVIRKHSAARLFNFLFLLPFILAYRVLLVRYDLGETLLFTAGTLLVLIIIIISNRLAYISVLENKMTLNLHYYQSAEIHDLNRITLVEPLGRHSCRIHSRDFKPVRLSMNPHDLKKLLKLFSEKEIKIKKI
;
A
#
# COMPACT_ATOMS: atom_id res chain seq x y z
N MET A 1 -8.40 21.36 -12.39
CA MET A 1 -7.98 19.94 -12.38
C MET A 1 -7.75 19.51 -10.93
N SER A 2 -8.61 18.65 -10.39
CA SER A 2 -8.41 18.07 -9.05
C SER A 2 -7.14 17.23 -9.06
N LYS A 3 -6.16 17.57 -8.20
CA LYS A 3 -4.93 16.77 -8.06
C LYS A 3 -5.30 15.46 -7.37
N ALA A 4 -5.11 14.34 -8.06
CA ALA A 4 -5.25 13.01 -7.47
C ALA A 4 -4.22 12.84 -6.33
N LEU A 5 -4.68 12.53 -5.12
CA LEU A 5 -3.79 12.20 -4.00
C LEU A 5 -3.53 10.70 -4.02
N VAL A 6 -2.27 10.31 -4.23
CA VAL A 6 -1.86 8.90 -4.19
C VAL A 6 -0.86 8.69 -3.04
N ILE A 7 -1.26 7.90 -2.05
CA ILE A 7 -0.42 7.50 -0.93
C ILE A 7 0.03 6.06 -1.17
N ARG A 8 1.34 5.82 -1.11
CA ARG A 8 1.94 4.49 -1.32
C ARG A 8 2.26 3.82 0.00
N LYS A 9 2.48 2.50 -0.05
CA LYS A 9 2.92 1.71 1.11
C LYS A 9 4.23 2.27 1.70
N HIS A 10 4.37 2.11 3.01
CA HIS A 10 5.56 2.52 3.76
C HIS A 10 6.85 1.95 3.14
N SER A 11 7.94 2.73 3.15
CA SER A 11 9.24 2.30 2.61
C SER A 11 9.75 1.01 3.26
N ALA A 12 9.61 0.89 4.58
CA ALA A 12 10.01 -0.33 5.32
C ALA A 12 9.24 -1.58 4.86
N ALA A 13 7.93 -1.48 4.61
CA ALA A 13 7.15 -2.61 4.10
C ALA A 13 7.59 -3.01 2.69
N ARG A 14 7.92 -2.03 1.84
CA ARG A 14 8.50 -2.29 0.51
C ARG A 14 9.86 -2.98 0.61
N LEU A 15 10.72 -2.54 1.54
CA LEU A 15 12.02 -3.15 1.81
C LEU A 15 11.89 -4.60 2.29
N PHE A 16 10.95 -4.87 3.19
CA PHE A 16 10.72 -6.22 3.71
C PHE A 16 10.32 -7.21 2.62
N ASN A 17 9.53 -6.76 1.63
CA ASN A 17 9.21 -7.59 0.46
C ASN A 17 10.48 -7.98 -0.34
N PHE A 18 11.50 -7.12 -0.41
CA PHE A 18 12.76 -7.45 -1.07
C PHE A 18 13.66 -8.36 -0.24
N LEU A 19 13.58 -8.31 1.10
CA LEU A 19 14.31 -9.25 1.97
C LEU A 19 13.91 -10.71 1.73
N PHE A 20 12.70 -10.95 1.19
CA PHE A 20 12.26 -12.27 0.76
C PHE A 20 13.12 -12.88 -0.37
N LEU A 21 13.96 -12.07 -1.05
CA LEU A 21 14.89 -12.53 -2.06
C LEU A 21 16.23 -13.05 -1.48
N LEU A 22 16.50 -12.84 -0.18
CA LEU A 22 17.76 -13.29 0.44
C LEU A 22 18.00 -14.81 0.30
N PRO A 23 17.00 -15.69 0.54
CA PRO A 23 17.19 -17.13 0.32
C PRO A 23 17.52 -17.48 -1.14
N PHE A 24 16.97 -16.73 -2.10
CA PHE A 24 17.21 -16.97 -3.53
C PHE A 24 18.67 -16.65 -3.90
N ILE A 25 19.26 -15.61 -3.32
CA ILE A 25 20.67 -15.26 -3.53
C ILE A 25 21.59 -16.38 -3.00
N LEU A 26 21.28 -16.92 -1.82
CA LEU A 26 22.07 -18.00 -1.23
C LEU A 26 21.99 -19.30 -2.05
N ALA A 27 20.79 -19.65 -2.52
CA ALA A 27 20.57 -20.83 -3.36
C ALA A 27 21.23 -20.69 -4.74
N TYR A 28 21.23 -19.48 -5.33
CA TYR A 28 21.88 -19.22 -6.61
C TYR A 28 23.39 -19.53 -6.58
N ARG A 29 24.05 -19.24 -5.45
CA ARG A 29 25.48 -19.56 -5.27
C ARG A 29 25.77 -21.06 -5.41
N VAL A 30 24.88 -21.91 -4.90
CA VAL A 30 25.06 -23.37 -4.96
C VAL A 30 24.92 -23.88 -6.39
N LEU A 31 23.97 -23.32 -7.15
CA LEU A 31 23.72 -23.67 -8.56
C LEU A 31 24.90 -23.28 -9.46
N LEU A 32 25.50 -22.11 -9.24
CA LEU A 32 26.70 -21.68 -9.96
C LEU A 32 27.89 -22.62 -9.75
N VAL A 33 28.01 -23.25 -8.58
CA VAL A 33 29.11 -24.20 -8.29
C VAL A 33 28.86 -25.56 -8.97
N ARG A 34 27.60 -25.99 -9.09
CA ARG A 34 27.23 -27.27 -9.73
C ARG A 34 27.20 -27.23 -11.26
N TYR A 35 27.11 -26.04 -11.87
CA TYR A 35 27.17 -25.83 -13.32
C TYR A 35 26.13 -26.62 -14.15
N ASP A 36 24.95 -26.91 -13.60
CA ASP A 36 23.82 -27.39 -14.39
C ASP A 36 23.06 -26.22 -15.01
N LEU A 37 23.17 -26.08 -16.33
CA LEU A 37 22.52 -25.05 -17.12
C LEU A 37 20.98 -25.11 -17.02
N GLY A 38 20.40 -26.31 -17.00
CA GLY A 38 18.96 -26.52 -16.95
C GLY A 38 18.37 -26.09 -15.61
N GLU A 39 18.98 -26.54 -14.51
CA GLU A 39 18.58 -26.14 -13.16
C GLU A 39 18.77 -24.64 -12.94
N THR A 40 19.88 -24.08 -13.44
CA THR A 40 20.16 -22.64 -13.34
C THR A 40 19.11 -21.82 -14.07
N LEU A 41 18.72 -22.20 -15.30
CA LEU A 41 17.68 -21.51 -16.07
C LEU A 41 16.31 -21.53 -15.36
N LEU A 42 15.90 -22.71 -14.88
CA LEU A 42 14.65 -22.88 -14.12
C LEU A 42 14.63 -22.01 -12.86
N PHE A 43 15.73 -22.02 -12.10
CA PHE A 43 15.85 -21.22 -10.90
C PHE A 43 15.83 -19.71 -11.19
N THR A 44 16.50 -19.29 -12.27
CA THR A 44 16.54 -17.88 -12.68
C THR A 44 15.16 -17.41 -13.12
N ALA A 45 14.43 -18.22 -13.88
CA ALA A 45 13.05 -17.92 -14.28
C ALA A 45 12.11 -17.80 -13.07
N GLY A 46 12.20 -18.72 -12.10
CA GLY A 46 11.42 -18.65 -10.87
C GLY A 46 11.74 -17.40 -10.03
N THR A 47 13.02 -17.06 -9.91
CA THR A 47 13.47 -15.84 -9.21
C THR A 47 12.93 -14.58 -9.89
N LEU A 48 12.99 -14.53 -11.23
CA LEU A 48 12.45 -13.43 -12.02
C LEU A 48 10.94 -13.24 -11.78
N LEU A 49 10.18 -14.34 -11.76
CA LEU A 49 8.74 -14.32 -11.50
C LEU A 49 8.44 -13.73 -10.11
N VAL A 50 9.14 -14.18 -9.07
CA VAL A 50 8.99 -13.66 -7.70
C VAL A 50 9.32 -12.16 -7.66
N LEU A 51 10.38 -11.74 -8.36
CA LEU A 51 10.80 -10.35 -8.43
C LEU A 51 9.75 -9.46 -9.12
N ILE A 52 9.12 -9.95 -10.20
CA ILE A 52 7.98 -9.29 -10.86
C ILE A 52 6.80 -9.13 -9.89
N ILE A 53 6.46 -10.17 -9.12
CA ILE A 53 5.37 -10.12 -8.14
C ILE A 53 5.66 -9.06 -7.06
N ILE A 54 6.89 -9.00 -6.55
CA ILE A 54 7.31 -7.99 -5.56
C ILE A 54 7.17 -6.57 -6.15
N ILE A 55 7.61 -6.36 -7.40
CA ILE A 55 7.50 -5.06 -8.07
C ILE A 55 6.03 -4.63 -8.22
N ILE A 56 5.17 -5.52 -8.71
CA ILE A 56 3.75 -5.23 -8.89
C ILE A 56 3.08 -4.90 -7.54
N SER A 57 3.32 -5.72 -6.52
CA SER A 57 2.78 -5.52 -5.17
C SER A 57 3.23 -4.20 -4.53
N ASN A 58 4.46 -3.75 -4.83
CA ASN A 58 5.02 -2.49 -4.36
C ASN A 58 4.54 -1.26 -5.15
N ARG A 59 4.01 -1.44 -6.37
CA ARG A 59 3.44 -0.35 -7.20
C ARG A 59 2.02 0.02 -6.82
N LEU A 60 1.25 -0.89 -6.21
CA LEU A 60 -0.12 -0.64 -5.80
C LEU A 60 -0.20 0.50 -4.77
N ALA A 61 -1.05 1.49 -5.07
CA ALA A 61 -1.34 2.59 -4.15
C ALA A 61 -2.03 2.06 -2.91
N TYR A 62 -1.63 2.51 -1.73
CA TYR A 62 -2.30 2.15 -0.49
C TYR A 62 -3.63 2.89 -0.36
N ILE A 63 -3.62 4.19 -0.69
CA ILE A 63 -4.82 5.04 -0.77
C ILE A 63 -4.71 5.85 -2.05
N SER A 64 -5.79 5.91 -2.82
CA SER A 64 -5.93 6.89 -3.91
C SER A 64 -7.21 7.67 -3.76
N VAL A 65 -7.11 9.00 -3.75
CA VAL A 65 -8.26 9.90 -3.77
C VAL A 65 -8.31 10.61 -5.11
N LEU A 66 -9.38 10.36 -5.86
CA LEU A 66 -9.64 11.00 -7.15
C LEU A 66 -11.01 11.64 -7.10
N GLU A 67 -11.05 12.97 -7.29
CA GLU A 67 -12.26 13.79 -7.30
C GLU A 67 -13.11 13.65 -6.03
N ASN A 68 -14.04 12.69 -6.03
CA ASN A 68 -14.99 12.41 -4.96
C ASN A 68 -14.97 10.96 -4.47
N LYS A 69 -14.05 10.14 -4.98
CA LYS A 69 -13.89 8.74 -4.59
C LYS A 69 -12.55 8.53 -3.92
N MET A 70 -12.57 7.77 -2.83
CA MET A 70 -11.39 7.28 -2.12
C MET A 70 -11.35 5.77 -2.25
N THR A 71 -10.32 5.27 -2.92
CA THR A 71 -10.04 3.84 -3.04
C THR A 71 -9.00 3.46 -1.99
N LEU A 72 -9.34 2.48 -1.16
CA LEU A 72 -8.48 1.90 -0.13
C LEU A 72 -8.07 0.48 -0.54
N ASN A 73 -6.76 0.27 -0.70
CA ASN A 73 -6.19 -1.05 -0.96
C ASN A 73 -5.59 -1.61 0.34
N LEU A 74 -6.46 -1.97 1.29
CA LEU A 74 -6.07 -2.38 2.64
C LEU A 74 -5.43 -3.78 2.67
N HIS A 75 -5.97 -4.69 1.87
CA HIS A 75 -5.53 -6.08 1.80
C HIS A 75 -5.15 -6.44 0.37
N TYR A 76 -4.02 -7.14 0.18
CA TYR A 76 -3.51 -7.49 -1.14
C TYR A 76 -4.35 -8.57 -1.86
N TYR A 77 -5.20 -9.29 -1.12
CA TYR A 77 -6.03 -10.39 -1.62
C TYR A 77 -7.52 -10.04 -1.71
N GLN A 78 -7.92 -8.83 -1.32
CA GLN A 78 -9.31 -8.39 -1.38
C GLN A 78 -9.47 -7.31 -2.45
N SER A 79 -10.67 -7.25 -3.02
CA SER A 79 -11.07 -6.12 -3.86
C SER A 79 -10.87 -4.82 -3.11
N ALA A 80 -10.40 -3.79 -3.81
CA ALA A 80 -10.23 -2.47 -3.23
C ALA A 80 -11.57 -1.95 -2.68
N GLU A 81 -11.55 -1.39 -1.47
CA GLU A 81 -12.72 -0.77 -0.88
C GLU A 81 -12.86 0.65 -1.44
N ILE A 82 -14.00 0.97 -2.04
CA ILE A 82 -14.24 2.27 -2.69
C ILE A 82 -15.25 3.05 -1.87
N HIS A 83 -14.81 4.16 -1.28
CA HIS A 83 -15.65 5.07 -0.51
C HIS A 83 -15.97 6.33 -1.31
N ASP A 84 -17.23 6.74 -1.29
CA ASP A 84 -17.62 8.09 -1.70
C ASP A 84 -17.27 9.08 -0.56
N LEU A 85 -16.52 10.14 -0.87
CA LEU A 85 -16.13 11.16 0.09
C LEU A 85 -17.33 11.86 0.73
N ASN A 86 -18.44 12.02 0.00
CA ASN A 86 -19.67 12.65 0.51
C ASN A 86 -20.37 11.78 1.56
N ARG A 87 -20.05 10.49 1.61
CA ARG A 87 -20.59 9.54 2.58
C ARG A 87 -19.67 9.31 3.77
N ILE A 88 -18.51 9.96 3.80
CA ILE A 88 -17.64 9.99 4.98
C ILE A 88 -18.25 10.95 6.00
N THR A 89 -18.66 10.43 7.15
CA THR A 89 -19.35 11.20 8.18
C THR A 89 -18.38 11.82 9.18
N LEU A 90 -17.27 11.14 9.46
CA LEU A 90 -16.30 11.58 10.46
C LEU A 90 -14.92 10.98 10.18
N VAL A 91 -13.89 11.79 10.33
CA VAL A 91 -12.50 11.33 10.42
C VAL A 91 -11.97 11.60 11.82
N GLU A 92 -11.54 10.56 12.52
CA GLU A 92 -10.97 10.64 13.87
C GLU A 92 -9.45 10.41 13.81
N PRO A 93 -8.62 11.44 14.01
CA PRO A 93 -7.20 11.25 14.23
C PRO A 93 -6.98 10.45 15.53
N LEU A 94 -6.28 9.32 15.45
CA LEU A 94 -5.97 8.48 16.63
C LEU A 94 -4.54 8.74 17.15
N GLY A 95 -3.74 9.50 16.40
CA GLY A 95 -2.37 9.86 16.75
C GLY A 95 -1.61 10.39 15.53
N ARG A 96 -0.28 10.50 15.63
CA ARG A 96 0.56 11.04 14.55
C ARG A 96 0.64 10.15 13.30
N HIS A 97 0.35 8.85 13.44
CA HIS A 97 0.53 7.85 12.38
C HIS A 97 -0.76 7.13 12.00
N SER A 98 -1.90 7.50 12.59
CA SER A 98 -3.14 6.81 12.27
C SER A 98 -4.39 7.67 12.42
N CYS A 99 -5.37 7.37 11.59
CA CYS A 99 -6.72 7.90 11.70
C CYS A 99 -7.74 6.77 11.53
N ARG A 100 -8.96 7.02 11.97
CA ARG A 100 -10.13 6.19 11.72
C ARG A 100 -11.11 6.97 10.85
N ILE A 101 -11.55 6.36 9.77
CA ILE A 101 -12.56 6.92 8.86
C ILE A 101 -13.87 6.23 9.13
N HIS A 102 -14.91 7.02 9.40
CA HIS A 102 -16.28 6.56 9.54
C HIS A 102 -17.04 6.95 8.27
N SER A 103 -17.63 5.95 7.61
CA SER A 103 -18.49 6.13 6.46
C SER A 103 -19.89 5.63 6.80
N ARG A 104 -20.92 6.16 6.12
CA ARG A 104 -22.29 5.68 6.30
C ARG A 104 -22.48 4.24 5.80
N ASP A 105 -21.75 3.86 4.76
CA ASP A 105 -21.98 2.60 4.04
C ASP A 105 -21.08 1.46 4.52
N PHE A 106 -20.01 1.80 5.22
CA PHE A 106 -18.94 0.87 5.54
C PHE A 106 -18.63 0.91 7.03
N LYS A 107 -18.11 -0.20 7.54
CA LYS A 107 -17.60 -0.24 8.91
C LYS A 107 -16.43 0.74 9.05
N PRO A 108 -16.20 1.32 10.24
CA PRO A 108 -15.11 2.24 10.45
C PRO A 108 -13.75 1.60 10.10
N VAL A 109 -12.99 2.25 9.22
CA VAL A 109 -11.69 1.75 8.76
C VAL A 109 -10.59 2.48 9.52
N ARG A 110 -9.65 1.73 10.10
CA ARG A 110 -8.43 2.30 10.69
C ARG A 110 -7.32 2.32 9.66
N LEU A 111 -6.81 3.51 9.37
CA LEU A 111 -5.69 3.71 8.47
C LEU A 111 -4.43 4.06 9.27
N SER A 112 -3.38 3.26 9.07
CA SER A 112 -2.04 3.54 9.58
C SER A 112 -1.14 3.97 8.42
N MET A 113 -0.45 5.10 8.54
CA MET A 113 0.44 5.64 7.53
C MET A 113 1.51 6.58 8.13
N ASN A 114 2.46 7.01 7.31
CA ASN A 114 3.51 7.94 7.74
C ASN A 114 2.89 9.32 8.09
N PRO A 115 3.39 10.08 9.10
CA PRO A 115 2.75 11.32 9.55
C PRO A 115 2.61 12.38 8.47
N HIS A 116 3.58 12.44 7.56
CA HIS A 116 3.55 13.36 6.44
C HIS A 116 2.40 13.06 5.47
N ASP A 117 2.17 11.78 5.17
CA ASP A 117 1.06 11.37 4.30
C ASP A 117 -0.29 11.50 5.02
N LEU A 118 -0.33 11.23 6.33
CA LEU A 118 -1.51 11.49 7.15
C LEU A 118 -1.87 12.98 7.15
N LYS A 119 -0.88 13.87 7.31
CA LYS A 119 -1.09 15.32 7.26
C LYS A 119 -1.65 15.76 5.92
N LYS A 120 -1.15 15.21 4.80
CA LYS A 120 -1.71 15.46 3.46
C LYS A 120 -3.15 14.99 3.33
N LEU A 121 -3.45 13.78 3.82
CA LEU A 121 -4.79 13.21 3.77
C LEU A 121 -5.79 14.04 4.60
N LEU A 122 -5.44 14.40 5.83
CA LEU A 122 -6.28 15.23 6.69
C LEU A 122 -6.49 16.63 6.11
N LYS A 123 -5.46 17.21 5.47
CA LYS A 123 -5.60 18.48 4.76
C LYS A 123 -6.61 18.36 3.61
N LEU A 124 -6.54 17.30 2.81
CA LEU A 124 -7.50 17.05 1.73
C LEU A 124 -8.93 16.89 2.26
N PHE A 125 -9.12 16.15 3.35
CA PHE A 125 -10.44 16.02 3.98
C PHE A 125 -10.98 17.35 4.51
N SER A 126 -10.11 18.20 5.07
CA SER A 126 -10.50 19.55 5.49
C SER A 126 -10.88 20.44 4.30
N GLU A 127 -10.16 20.36 3.18
CA GLU A 127 -10.48 21.09 1.94
C GLU A 127 -11.82 20.64 1.32
N LYS A 128 -12.23 19.38 1.59
CA LYS A 128 -13.49 18.79 1.16
C LYS A 128 -14.61 18.94 2.21
N GLU A 129 -14.41 19.77 3.23
CA GLU A 129 -15.38 20.04 4.30
C GLU A 129 -15.83 18.79 5.09
N ILE A 130 -15.04 17.72 5.05
CA ILE A 130 -15.31 16.50 5.82
C ILE A 130 -15.01 16.78 7.28
N LYS A 131 -15.92 16.38 8.17
CA LYS A 131 -15.77 16.60 9.62
C LYS A 131 -14.57 15.83 10.17
N ILE A 132 -13.61 16.56 10.73
CA ILE A 132 -12.44 15.99 11.42
C ILE A 132 -12.59 16.23 12.93
N LYS A 133 -12.50 15.18 13.73
CA LYS A 133 -12.49 15.28 15.20
C LYS A 133 -11.20 15.96 15.65
N LYS A 134 -11.30 17.00 16.46
CA LYS A 134 -10.14 17.64 17.08
C LYS A 134 -9.62 16.73 18.20
N ILE A 135 -8.29 16.54 18.26
CA ILE A 135 -7.59 15.89 19.37
C ILE A 135 -7.47 16.90 20.50
#